data_AF-A0A2G6R7L9-F1
#
_entry.id   AF-A0A2G6R7L9-F1
#
_cell.length_a   1.000
_cell.length_b   1.000
_cell.length_c   1.000
_cell.angle_alpha   90.00
_cell.angle_beta   90.00
_cell.angle_gamma   90.00
#
_symmetry.space_group_name_H-M   'P 1'
#
loop_
_entity.id
_entity.type
_entity.pdbx_description
1 polymer ?
#
loop_
_entity_poly.entity_id
_entity_poly.type
_entity_poly.pdbx_seq_one_letter_code
_entity_poly.pdbx_strand_id
1 'polypeptide(L)'
;MEKELFGDIAFISAWEIQFHPFTINLFISLVIVLFLLFTSAMISGSEVAYFSLSPADKQKLKKKNRTNMQVLRNLENPESLLATILVANNFVNIAIVILTANITNNLITITNSSALEFILQVVVITFFLLLFGEILPKVYASHFPLQFARFMAFPLDLLEKLCRPVNYILINSTSLVNKRFQRHR
;
A
#
# COMPACT_ATOMS: atom_id res chain seq x y z
N MET A 1 -5.02 18.68 44.40
CA MET A 1 -6.30 18.76 43.67
C MET A 1 -6.34 19.94 42.70
N GLU A 2 -6.03 21.18 43.09
CA GLU A 2 -5.99 22.31 42.13
C GLU A 2 -4.84 22.23 41.10
N LYS A 3 -3.66 21.70 41.45
CA LYS A 3 -2.53 21.56 40.50
C LYS A 3 -2.78 20.59 39.33
N GLU A 4 -3.61 19.58 39.50
CA GLU A 4 -4.00 18.66 38.41
C GLU A 4 -5.00 19.34 37.46
N LEU A 5 -5.95 20.10 38.02
CA LEU A 5 -6.91 20.88 37.23
C LEU A 5 -6.21 21.92 36.35
N PHE A 6 -5.21 22.63 36.86
CA PHE A 6 -4.42 23.59 36.07
C PHE A 6 -3.51 22.92 35.04
N GLY A 7 -3.03 21.70 35.30
CA GLY A 7 -2.26 20.90 34.34
C GLY A 7 -3.11 20.48 33.14
N ASP A 8 -4.35 20.05 33.39
CA ASP A 8 -5.30 19.67 32.34
C ASP A 8 -5.79 20.88 31.53
N ILE A 9 -6.03 22.03 32.18
CA ILE A 9 -6.42 23.27 31.49
C ILE A 9 -5.27 23.82 30.63
N ALA A 10 -4.02 23.74 31.12
CA ALA A 10 -2.84 24.09 30.34
C ALA A 10 -2.60 23.14 29.16
N PHE A 11 -2.89 21.84 29.34
CA PHE A 11 -2.81 20.85 28.27
C PHE A 11 -3.85 21.13 27.19
N ILE A 12 -5.07 21.57 27.54
CA ILE A 12 -6.14 21.87 26.57
C ILE A 12 -5.92 23.24 25.90
N SER A 13 -5.38 24.25 26.61
CA SER A 13 -5.02 25.55 26.02
C SER A 13 -3.73 25.54 25.19
N ALA A 14 -2.96 24.45 25.22
CA ALA A 14 -1.70 24.29 24.49
C ALA A 14 -1.86 23.81 23.04
N TRP A 15 -3.07 23.84 22.48
CA TRP A 15 -3.31 23.45 21.08
C TRP A 15 -3.85 24.64 20.31
N GLU A 16 -2.98 25.60 19.96
CA GLU A 16 -3.29 26.56 18.91
C GLU A 16 -3.23 25.84 17.55
N ILE A 17 -4.29 25.10 17.23
CA ILE A 17 -4.45 24.45 15.93
C ILE A 17 -4.96 25.50 14.95
N GLN A 18 -4.12 25.88 14.01
CA GLN A 18 -4.51 26.78 12.94
C GLN A 18 -4.93 25.97 11.71
N PHE A 19 -6.16 26.17 11.26
CA PHE A 19 -6.67 25.60 10.02
C PHE A 19 -6.50 26.60 8.88
N HIS A 20 -5.88 26.15 7.80
CA HIS A 20 -5.71 26.92 6.57
C HIS A 20 -6.90 26.71 5.62
N PRO A 21 -7.21 27.70 4.75
CA PRO A 21 -8.33 27.60 3.83
C PRO A 21 -8.14 26.49 2.82
N PHE A 22 -9.25 25.82 2.48
CA PHE A 22 -9.24 24.74 1.51
C PHE A 22 -9.02 25.29 0.09
N THR A 23 -7.88 24.94 -0.51
CA THR A 23 -7.52 25.38 -1.87
C THR A 23 -7.89 24.31 -2.92
N ILE A 24 -8.00 24.72 -4.19
CA ILE A 24 -8.23 23.80 -5.32
C ILE A 24 -7.12 22.74 -5.41
N ASN A 25 -5.87 23.15 -5.21
CA ASN A 25 -4.72 22.24 -5.21
C ASN A 25 -4.88 21.15 -4.16
N LEU A 26 -5.38 21.52 -2.98
CA LEU A 26 -5.59 20.57 -1.90
C LEU A 26 -6.71 19.57 -2.20
N PHE A 27 -7.79 20.04 -2.82
CA PHE A 27 -8.85 19.16 -3.32
C PHE A 27 -8.31 18.12 -4.30
N ILE A 28 -7.50 18.57 -5.28
CA ILE A 28 -6.88 17.69 -6.27
C ILE A 28 -5.98 16.66 -5.59
N SER A 29 -5.13 17.09 -4.65
CA SER A 29 -4.26 16.19 -3.90
C SER A 29 -5.03 15.14 -3.09
N LEU A 30 -6.15 15.51 -2.47
CA LEU A 30 -7.03 14.56 -1.77
C LEU A 30 -7.64 13.51 -2.71
N VAL A 31 -8.12 13.93 -3.89
CA VAL A 31 -8.65 13.01 -4.91
C VAL A 31 -7.57 12.04 -5.38
N ILE A 32 -6.34 12.53 -5.59
CA ILE A 32 -5.20 11.69 -5.96
C ILE A 32 -4.88 10.70 -4.84
N VAL A 33 -4.84 11.12 -3.58
CA VAL A 33 -4.59 10.23 -2.44
C VAL A 33 -5.66 9.14 -2.33
N LEU A 34 -6.94 9.46 -2.52
CA LEU A 34 -8.01 8.46 -2.53
C LEU A 34 -7.85 7.45 -3.66
N PHE A 35 -7.48 7.90 -4.86
CA PHE A 35 -7.19 7.02 -5.99
C PHE A 35 -5.97 6.13 -5.71
N LEU A 36 -4.91 6.67 -5.10
CA LEU A 36 -3.74 5.91 -4.73
C LEU A 36 -4.04 4.88 -3.63
N LEU A 37 -4.84 5.24 -2.61
CA LEU A 37 -5.28 4.30 -1.57
C LEU A 37 -6.06 3.13 -2.18
N PHE A 38 -6.98 3.41 -3.12
CA PHE A 38 -7.68 2.35 -3.85
C PHE A 38 -6.70 1.48 -4.67
N THR A 39 -5.72 2.09 -5.33
CA THR A 39 -4.71 1.35 -6.10
C THR A 39 -3.85 0.47 -5.19
N SER A 40 -3.40 0.99 -4.04
CA SER A 40 -2.68 0.25 -3.00
C SER A 40 -3.50 -0.94 -2.50
N ALA A 41 -4.78 -0.71 -2.20
CA ALA A 41 -5.71 -1.76 -1.79
C ALA A 41 -5.81 -2.90 -2.81
N MET A 42 -5.93 -2.57 -4.09
CA MET A 42 -6.03 -3.57 -5.16
C MET A 42 -4.72 -4.37 -5.33
N ILE A 43 -3.56 -3.70 -5.27
CA ILE A 43 -2.25 -4.36 -5.39
C ILE A 43 -2.00 -5.26 -4.17
N SER A 44 -2.23 -4.74 -2.96
CA SER A 44 -2.03 -5.45 -1.70
C SER A 44 -2.93 -6.69 -1.58
N GLY A 45 -4.21 -6.57 -1.95
CA GLY A 45 -5.13 -7.70 -2.00
C GLY A 45 -4.74 -8.75 -3.06
N SER A 46 -4.04 -8.36 -4.13
CA SER A 46 -3.60 -9.28 -5.19
C SER A 46 -2.62 -10.32 -4.67
N GLU A 47 -1.71 -9.93 -3.77
CA GLU A 47 -0.76 -10.85 -3.13
C GLU A 47 -1.52 -12.04 -2.52
N VAL A 48 -2.45 -11.73 -1.63
CA VAL A 48 -3.23 -12.75 -0.92
C VAL A 48 -4.11 -13.53 -1.90
N ALA A 49 -4.75 -12.86 -2.86
CA ALA A 49 -5.60 -13.52 -3.84
C ALA A 49 -4.84 -14.57 -4.66
N TYR A 50 -3.67 -14.25 -5.21
CA TYR A 50 -2.90 -15.15 -6.05
C TYR A 50 -2.29 -16.32 -5.26
N PHE A 51 -1.73 -16.04 -4.08
CA PHE A 51 -1.02 -17.04 -3.29
C PHE A 51 -1.95 -17.91 -2.42
N SER A 52 -3.24 -17.57 -2.30
CA SER A 52 -4.25 -18.40 -1.63
C SER A 52 -5.11 -19.25 -2.57
N LEU A 53 -4.89 -19.20 -3.89
CA LEU A 53 -5.65 -20.01 -4.85
C LEU A 53 -5.51 -21.50 -4.58
N SER A 54 -6.64 -22.15 -4.25
CA SER A 54 -6.69 -23.59 -4.02
C SER A 54 -6.46 -24.40 -5.31
N PRO A 55 -6.10 -25.70 -5.22
CA PRO A 55 -6.03 -26.58 -6.38
C PRO A 55 -7.34 -26.62 -7.19
N ALA A 56 -8.49 -26.55 -6.50
CA ALA A 56 -9.80 -26.50 -7.13
C ALA A 56 -10.00 -25.20 -7.93
N ASP A 57 -9.52 -24.06 -7.42
CA ASP A 57 -9.59 -22.79 -8.15
C ASP A 57 -8.70 -22.78 -9.38
N LYS A 58 -7.49 -23.35 -9.27
CA LYS A 58 -6.60 -23.55 -10.42
C LYS A 58 -7.24 -24.45 -11.49
N GLN A 59 -8.02 -25.45 -11.10
CA GLN A 59 -8.78 -26.28 -12.05
C GLN A 59 -9.86 -25.45 -12.77
N LYS A 60 -10.57 -24.55 -12.07
CA LYS A 60 -11.56 -23.64 -12.69
C LYS A 60 -10.92 -22.68 -13.70
N LEU A 61 -9.65 -22.33 -13.53
CA LEU A 61 -8.90 -21.49 -14.48
C LEU A 61 -8.56 -22.21 -15.79
N LYS A 62 -8.57 -23.55 -15.84
CA LYS A 62 -8.31 -24.30 -17.08
C LYS A 62 -9.39 -24.12 -18.16
N LYS A 63 -10.56 -23.58 -17.81
CA LYS A 63 -11.59 -23.20 -18.78
C LYS A 63 -11.07 -22.06 -19.66
N LYS A 64 -11.10 -22.25 -20.99
CA LYS A 64 -10.60 -21.29 -22.00
C LYS A 64 -11.34 -19.95 -21.93
N ASN A 65 -10.76 -18.98 -21.22
CA ASN A 65 -11.13 -17.57 -21.20
C ASN A 65 -9.84 -16.75 -21.10
N ARG A 66 -9.78 -15.62 -21.82
CA ARG A 66 -8.65 -14.68 -21.81
C ARG A 66 -8.19 -14.32 -20.39
N THR A 67 -9.12 -13.98 -19.49
CA THR A 67 -8.76 -13.61 -18.11
C THR A 67 -8.15 -14.78 -17.35
N ASN A 68 -8.71 -15.98 -17.48
CA ASN A 68 -8.17 -17.16 -16.79
C ASN A 68 -6.76 -17.51 -17.28
N MET A 69 -6.52 -17.41 -18.60
CA MET A 69 -5.20 -17.62 -19.19
C MET A 69 -4.20 -16.61 -18.65
N GLN A 70 -4.59 -15.34 -18.48
CA GLN A 70 -3.70 -14.34 -17.89
C GLN A 70 -3.40 -14.63 -16.42
N VAL A 71 -4.38 -15.05 -15.61
CA VAL A 71 -4.11 -15.47 -14.22
C VAL A 71 -3.11 -16.62 -14.17
N LEU A 72 -3.27 -17.63 -15.03
CA LEU A 72 -2.33 -18.74 -15.12
C LEU A 72 -0.93 -18.27 -15.53
N ARG A 73 -0.83 -17.37 -16.52
CA ARG A 73 0.45 -16.78 -16.95
C ARG A 73 1.15 -16.01 -15.83
N ASN A 74 0.40 -15.21 -15.06
CA ASN A 74 0.94 -14.50 -13.91
C ASN A 74 1.50 -15.50 -12.86
N LEU A 75 0.88 -16.67 -12.71
CA LEU A 75 1.33 -17.75 -11.82
C LEU A 75 2.51 -18.58 -12.37
N GLU A 76 2.86 -18.47 -13.65
CA GLU A 76 4.00 -19.20 -14.22
C GLU A 76 5.34 -18.71 -13.65
N ASN A 77 5.44 -17.42 -13.33
CA ASN A 77 6.63 -16.80 -12.74
C ASN A 77 6.28 -16.13 -11.40
N PRO A 78 6.03 -16.91 -10.33
CA PRO A 78 5.57 -16.37 -9.05
C PRO A 78 6.58 -15.41 -8.41
N GLU A 79 7.88 -15.57 -8.68
CA GLU A 79 8.92 -14.63 -8.22
C GLU A 79 8.78 -13.25 -8.88
N SER A 80 8.55 -13.19 -10.20
CA SER A 80 8.32 -11.93 -10.93
C SER A 80 7.01 -11.27 -10.49
N LEU A 81 5.96 -12.08 -10.29
CA LEU A 81 4.67 -11.61 -9.79
C LEU A 81 4.82 -10.98 -8.40
N LEU A 82 5.44 -11.69 -7.46
CA LEU A 82 5.64 -11.20 -6.09
C LEU A 82 6.51 -9.93 -6.09
N ALA A 83 7.60 -9.92 -6.86
CA ALA A 83 8.46 -8.74 -6.99
C ALA A 83 7.69 -7.53 -7.53
N THR A 84 6.86 -7.73 -8.56
CA THR A 84 5.99 -6.68 -9.13
C THR A 84 5.03 -6.13 -8.09
N ILE A 85 4.32 -7.01 -7.37
CA ILE A 85 3.35 -6.61 -6.35
C ILE A 85 4.05 -5.81 -5.25
N LEU A 86 5.20 -6.29 -4.76
CA LEU A 86 5.97 -5.63 -3.71
C LEU A 86 6.47 -4.24 -4.13
N VAL A 87 7.07 -4.14 -5.32
CA VAL A 87 7.59 -2.87 -5.86
C VAL A 87 6.45 -1.87 -6.07
N ALA A 88 5.37 -2.30 -6.73
CA ALA A 88 4.24 -1.42 -7.01
C ALA A 88 3.54 -0.96 -5.73
N ASN A 89 3.32 -1.87 -4.77
CA ASN A 89 2.70 -1.54 -3.48
C ASN A 89 3.53 -0.52 -2.70
N ASN A 90 4.84 -0.76 -2.59
CA ASN A 90 5.75 0.15 -1.88
C ASN A 90 5.83 1.51 -2.55
N PHE A 91 5.88 1.55 -3.89
CA PHE A 91 5.89 2.82 -4.63
C PHE A 91 4.63 3.64 -4.35
N VAL A 92 3.45 3.02 -4.48
CA VAL A 92 2.16 3.69 -4.23
C VAL A 92 2.05 4.13 -2.76
N ASN A 93 2.47 3.29 -1.81
CA ASN A 93 2.43 3.63 -0.38
C ASN A 93 3.33 4.82 -0.04
N ILE A 94 4.54 4.88 -0.58
CA ILE A 94 5.43 6.05 -0.40
C ILE A 94 4.80 7.30 -1.00
N ALA A 95 4.18 7.20 -2.18
CA ALA A 95 3.47 8.34 -2.80
C ALA A 95 2.31 8.84 -1.93
N ILE A 96 1.52 7.93 -1.34
CA ILE A 96 0.44 8.27 -0.39
C ILE A 96 1.01 9.00 0.82
N VAL A 97 2.09 8.50 1.43
CA VAL A 97 2.72 9.12 2.61
C VAL A 97 3.19 10.53 2.29
N ILE A 98 3.91 10.72 1.17
CA ILE A 98 4.44 12.04 0.76
C ILE A 98 3.31 13.03 0.48
N LEU A 99 2.29 12.62 -0.30
CA LEU A 99 1.17 13.50 -0.64
C LEU A 99 0.31 13.83 0.57
N THR A 100 0.00 12.85 1.41
CA THR A 100 -0.80 13.08 2.61
C THR A 100 -0.04 13.97 3.60
N ALA A 101 1.28 13.78 3.73
CA ALA A 101 2.08 14.67 4.55
C ALA A 101 2.04 16.12 4.05
N ASN A 102 2.16 16.32 2.73
CA ASN A 102 2.04 17.65 2.12
C ASN A 102 0.65 18.27 2.34
N ILE A 103 -0.42 17.47 2.22
CA ILE A 103 -1.80 17.93 2.48
C ILE A 103 -1.95 18.38 3.93
N THR A 104 -1.52 17.57 4.90
CA THR A 104 -1.63 17.90 6.33
C THR A 104 -0.89 19.19 6.66
N ASN A 105 0.35 19.35 6.18
CA ASN A 105 1.16 20.55 6.44
C ASN A 105 0.52 21.84 5.86
N ASN A 106 -0.26 21.71 4.77
CA ASN A 106 -0.98 22.83 4.17
C ASN A 106 -2.37 23.07 4.78
N LEU A 107 -2.90 22.16 5.60
CA LEU A 107 -4.21 22.27 6.24
C LEU A 107 -4.12 22.68 7.69
N ILE A 108 -3.16 22.12 8.40
CA ILE A 108 -3.06 22.17 9.85
C ILE A 108 -1.64 22.57 10.21
N THR A 109 -1.51 23.54 11.11
CA THR A 109 -0.24 23.87 11.75
C THR A 109 -0.43 23.79 13.26
N ILE A 110 0.44 23.05 13.95
CA ILE A 110 0.44 22.96 15.41
C ILE A 110 1.61 23.80 15.93
N THR A 111 1.31 24.99 16.43
CA THR A 111 2.31 26.02 16.77
C THR A 111 3.25 25.61 17.91
N ASN A 112 2.85 24.67 18.77
CA ASN A 112 3.51 24.40 20.04
C ASN A 112 4.54 23.27 20.03
N SER A 113 4.58 22.40 19.01
CA SER A 113 5.59 21.33 18.91
C SER A 113 5.61 20.66 17.53
N SER A 114 6.64 20.94 16.73
CA SER A 114 6.85 20.28 15.43
C SER A 114 7.07 18.77 15.57
N ALA A 115 7.64 18.32 16.69
CA ALA A 115 7.86 16.89 16.94
C ALA A 115 6.54 16.15 17.18
N LEU A 116 5.60 16.77 17.90
CA LEU A 116 4.30 16.18 18.18
C LEU A 116 3.43 16.16 16.92
N GLU A 117 3.45 17.23 16.12
CA GLU A 117 2.78 17.26 14.81
C GLU A 117 3.25 16.12 13.91
N PHE A 118 4.57 15.93 13.82
CA PHE A 118 5.17 14.84 13.05
C PHE A 118 4.72 13.45 13.55
N ILE A 119 4.75 13.21 14.87
CA ILE A 119 4.34 11.92 15.44
C ILE A 119 2.86 11.64 15.15
N LEU A 120 1.98 12.62 15.36
CA LEU A 120 0.55 12.46 15.06
C LEU A 120 0.32 12.19 13.58
N GLN A 121 1.01 12.93 12.71
CA GLN A 121 0.94 12.74 11.27
C GLN A 121 1.36 11.32 10.87
N VAL A 122 2.50 10.83 11.38
CA VAL A 122 2.97 9.46 11.09
C VAL A 122 1.95 8.42 11.57
N VAL A 123 1.44 8.54 12.79
CA VAL A 123 0.47 7.58 13.36
C VAL A 123 -0.83 7.56 12.54
N VAL A 124 -1.39 8.74 12.25
CA VAL A 124 -2.65 8.84 11.50
C VAL A 124 -2.49 8.33 10.07
N ILE A 125 -1.48 8.81 9.34
CA ILE A 125 -1.25 8.38 7.95
C ILE A 125 -1.04 6.86 7.90
N THR A 126 -0.20 6.32 8.79
CA THR A 126 0.09 4.88 8.83
C THR A 126 -1.16 4.08 9.17
N PHE A 127 -1.97 4.52 10.14
CA PHE A 127 -3.22 3.84 10.48
C PHE A 127 -4.16 3.74 9.29
N PHE A 128 -4.43 4.85 8.59
CA PHE A 128 -5.31 4.85 7.43
C PHE A 128 -4.74 4.04 6.25
N LEU A 129 -3.44 4.19 5.98
CA LEU A 129 -2.77 3.44 4.91
C LEU A 129 -2.80 1.94 5.19
N LEU A 130 -2.44 1.51 6.41
CA LEU A 130 -2.47 0.09 6.76
C LEU A 130 -3.89 -0.44 6.78
N LEU A 131 -4.84 0.27 7.37
CA LEU A 131 -6.21 -0.21 7.47
C LEU A 131 -6.85 -0.36 6.09
N PHE A 132 -6.85 0.70 5.28
CA PHE A 132 -7.59 0.75 4.03
C PHE A 132 -6.77 0.29 2.82
N GLY A 133 -5.47 0.54 2.80
CA GLY A 133 -4.58 0.16 1.69
C GLY A 133 -4.04 -1.27 1.81
N GLU A 134 -3.99 -1.84 3.01
CA GLU A 134 -3.29 -3.12 3.22
C GLU A 134 -4.13 -4.20 3.90
N ILE A 135 -4.57 -3.98 5.13
CA ILE A 135 -5.19 -5.01 5.97
C ILE A 135 -6.58 -5.38 5.45
N LEU A 136 -7.50 -4.43 5.30
CA LEU A 136 -8.86 -4.72 4.85
C LEU A 136 -8.90 -5.37 3.46
N PRO A 137 -8.14 -4.89 2.45
CA PRO A 137 -8.14 -5.50 1.12
C PRO A 137 -7.57 -6.92 1.12
N LYS A 138 -6.52 -7.18 1.90
CA LYS A 138 -5.95 -8.54 2.08
C LYS A 138 -6.96 -9.49 2.71
N VAL A 139 -7.68 -9.04 3.74
CA VAL A 139 -8.75 -9.83 4.38
C VAL A 139 -9.90 -10.08 3.40
N TYR A 140 -10.30 -9.11 2.60
CA TYR A 140 -11.35 -9.31 1.60
C TYR A 140 -10.90 -10.30 0.50
N ALA A 141 -9.68 -10.15 0.00
CA ALA A 141 -9.11 -10.99 -1.05
C ALA A 141 -8.98 -12.47 -0.62
N SER A 142 -8.74 -12.74 0.66
CA SER A 142 -8.67 -14.13 1.16
C SER A 142 -10.00 -14.87 1.12
N HIS A 143 -11.13 -14.15 1.19
CA HIS A 143 -12.47 -14.75 1.11
C HIS A 143 -12.89 -15.04 -0.34
N PHE A 144 -12.41 -14.24 -1.30
CA PHE A 144 -12.77 -14.35 -2.73
C PHE A 144 -11.54 -14.38 -3.66
N PRO A 145 -10.57 -15.28 -3.45
CA PRO A 145 -9.27 -15.22 -4.11
C PRO A 145 -9.35 -15.38 -5.63
N LEU A 146 -10.20 -16.29 -6.12
CA LEU A 146 -10.37 -16.51 -7.56
C LEU A 146 -10.95 -15.29 -8.29
N GLN A 147 -11.93 -14.62 -7.69
CA GLN A 147 -12.56 -13.46 -8.30
C GLN A 147 -11.59 -12.27 -8.33
N PHE A 148 -10.89 -12.07 -7.21
CA PHE A 148 -9.91 -11.00 -7.07
C PHE A 148 -8.72 -11.20 -8.02
N ALA A 149 -8.18 -12.43 -8.11
CA ALA A 149 -7.09 -12.75 -9.04
C ALA A 149 -7.48 -12.49 -10.50
N ARG A 150 -8.73 -12.83 -10.89
CA ARG A 150 -9.27 -12.55 -12.23
C ARG A 150 -9.39 -11.05 -12.50
N PHE A 151 -9.88 -10.29 -11.53
CA PHE A 151 -9.99 -8.83 -11.64
C PHE A 151 -8.62 -8.18 -11.84
N MET A 152 -7.62 -8.64 -11.10
CA MET A 152 -6.26 -8.09 -11.13
C MET A 152 -5.34 -8.71 -12.19
N ALA A 153 -5.83 -9.64 -13.01
CA ALA A 153 -5.02 -10.35 -14.02
C ALA A 153 -4.31 -9.42 -15.00
N PHE A 154 -5.05 -8.50 -15.62
CA PHE A 154 -4.49 -7.55 -16.58
C PHE A 154 -3.81 -6.34 -15.92
N PRO A 155 -4.35 -5.75 -14.82
CA PRO A 155 -3.63 -4.73 -14.06
C PRO A 155 -2.23 -5.16 -13.66
N LEU A 156 -2.05 -6.41 -13.17
CA LEU A 156 -0.74 -6.92 -12.78
C LEU A 156 0.19 -7.17 -13.98
N ASP A 157 -0.34 -7.59 -15.14
CA ASP A 157 0.46 -7.74 -16.37
C ASP A 157 1.00 -6.38 -16.86
N LEU A 158 0.21 -5.31 -16.70
CA LEU A 158 0.66 -3.95 -16.99
C LEU A 158 1.73 -3.50 -16.00
N LEU A 159 1.50 -3.70 -14.69
CA LEU A 159 2.48 -3.37 -13.65
C LEU A 159 3.78 -4.14 -13.81
N GLU A 160 3.72 -5.43 -14.18
CA GLU A 160 4.92 -6.24 -14.41
C GLU A 160 5.78 -5.63 -15.54
N LYS A 161 5.15 -5.19 -16.64
CA LYS A 161 5.86 -4.53 -17.75
C LYS A 161 6.48 -3.19 -17.34
N LEU A 162 5.80 -2.42 -16.50
CA LEU A 162 6.31 -1.13 -16.00
C LEU A 162 7.44 -1.33 -14.97
N CYS A 163 7.31 -2.30 -14.08
CA CYS A 163 8.26 -2.59 -13.01
C CYS A 163 9.43 -3.49 -13.43
N ARG A 164 9.42 -4.04 -14.65
CA ARG A 164 10.48 -4.90 -15.21
C ARG A 164 11.93 -4.50 -14.88
N PRO A 165 12.37 -3.24 -15.06
CA PRO A 165 13.76 -2.88 -14.76
C PRO A 165 14.09 -3.03 -13.28
N VAL A 166 13.14 -2.67 -12.40
CA VAL A 166 13.30 -2.77 -10.94
C VAL A 166 13.23 -4.23 -10.49
N ASN A 167 12.27 -5.00 -11.02
CA ASN A 167 12.12 -6.42 -10.71
C ASN A 167 13.38 -7.22 -11.06
N TYR A 168 14.00 -6.92 -12.21
CA TYR A 168 15.24 -7.58 -12.62
C TYR A 168 16.37 -7.39 -11.61
N ILE A 169 16.53 -6.17 -11.09
CA ILE A 169 17.52 -5.87 -10.06
C ILE A 169 17.20 -6.67 -8.79
N LEU A 170 15.93 -6.65 -8.36
CA LEU A 170 15.48 -7.25 -7.11
C LEU A 170 15.64 -8.78 -7.10
N ILE A 171 15.25 -9.44 -8.20
CA ILE A 171 15.39 -10.90 -8.36
C ILE A 171 16.87 -11.31 -8.46
N ASN A 172 17.68 -10.55 -9.22
CA ASN A 172 19.10 -10.84 -9.36
C ASN A 172 19.86 -10.69 -8.04
N SER A 173 19.51 -9.71 -7.20
CA SER A 173 20.09 -9.55 -5.86
C SER A 173 19.89 -10.80 -5.01
N THR A 174 18.71 -11.43 -5.06
CA THR A 174 18.45 -12.68 -4.34
C THR A 174 19.28 -13.85 -4.89
N SER A 175 19.52 -13.91 -6.21
CA SER A 175 20.37 -14.95 -6.82
C SER A 175 21.84 -14.87 -6.39
N LEU A 176 22.35 -13.65 -6.16
CA LEU A 176 23.71 -13.41 -5.67
C LEU A 176 23.90 -13.88 -4.23
N VAL A 177 22.88 -13.68 -3.40
CA VAL A 177 22.85 -14.15 -2.00
C VAL A 177 22.77 -15.69 -1.97
N ASN A 178 21.89 -16.30 -2.77
CA ASN A 178 21.77 -17.76 -2.84
C ASN A 178 23.06 -18.45 -3.31
N LYS A 179 23.80 -17.85 -4.25
CA LYS A 179 25.12 -18.36 -4.67
C LYS A 179 26.19 -18.33 -3.57
N ARG A 180 26.06 -17.46 -2.56
CA ARG A 180 26.98 -17.45 -1.40
C ARG A 180 26.63 -18.53 -0.38
N PHE A 181 25.35 -18.84 -0.17
CA PHE A 181 24.94 -19.88 0.78
C PHE A 181 25.24 -21.30 0.29
N GLN A 182 25.16 -21.56 -1.02
CA GLN A 182 25.55 -22.87 -1.58
C GLN A 182 27.07 -23.12 -1.56
N ARG A 183 27.90 -22.09 -1.34
CA ARG A 183 29.37 -22.21 -1.21
C ARG A 183 29.84 -22.57 0.20
N HIS A 184 28.94 -22.66 1.18
CA HIS A 184 29.24 -22.98 2.59
C HIS A 184 28.49 -24.22 3.10
N ARG A 185 28.03 -25.06 2.18
CA ARG A 185 27.65 -26.46 2.40
C ARG A 185 28.57 -27.35 1.59
#